data_AF-A0A0C2BPD7-F1
#
_entry.id   AF-A0A0C2BPD7-F1
#
_cell.length_a   1.000
_cell.length_b   1.000
_cell.length_c   1.000
_cell.angle_alpha   90.00
_cell.angle_beta   90.00
_cell.angle_gamma   90.00
#
_symmetry.space_group_name_H-M   'P 1'
#
loop_
_entity.id
_entity.type
_entity.pdbx_description
1 polymer ?
#
loop_
_entity_poly.entity_id
_entity_poly.type
_entity_poly.pdbx_seq_one_letter_code
_entity_poly.pdbx_strand_id
1 'polypeptide(L)'
;MYGLRMLVYVNASDYMPTTEATGVRLTIHDKEEFPFPDTFGYSAPTGYVSSFGLRLRKMTRLPAPYGDCVPDGKTSDYIYKNYEYSVEGCYRSCFQQLVLKECKCGDPRFPVPAGVTHCEAADPIARK
;
A
#
# COMPACT_ATOMS: atom_id res chain seq x y z
N MET A 1 -22.21 20.44 -8.59
CA MET A 1 -21.67 19.38 -7.70
C MET A 1 -20.18 19.65 -7.58
N TYR A 2 -19.71 20.10 -6.41
CA TYR A 2 -18.33 20.49 -6.20
C TYR A 2 -17.58 19.30 -5.58
N GLY A 3 -16.59 18.77 -6.30
CA GLY A 3 -15.79 17.62 -5.91
C GLY A 3 -14.64 17.44 -6.89
N LEU A 4 -13.75 16.48 -6.63
CA LEU A 4 -12.66 16.16 -7.55
C LEU A 4 -13.24 15.57 -8.85
N ARG A 5 -12.97 16.22 -9.98
CA ARG A 5 -13.29 15.72 -11.32
C ARG A 5 -12.01 15.61 -12.11
N MET A 6 -11.71 14.41 -12.59
CA MET A 6 -10.51 14.11 -13.36
C MET A 6 -10.91 13.45 -14.67
N LEU A 7 -10.13 13.73 -15.71
CA LEU A 7 -10.13 12.94 -16.94
C LEU A 7 -8.76 12.28 -17.02
N VAL A 8 -8.75 10.95 -17.08
CA VAL A 8 -7.51 10.17 -17.13
C VAL A 8 -7.45 9.44 -18.46
N TYR A 9 -6.29 9.53 -19.12
CA TYR A 9 -6.00 8.80 -20.34
C TYR A 9 -5.27 7.50 -19.98
N VAL A 10 -5.76 6.37 -20.49
CA VAL A 10 -5.14 5.06 -20.32
C VAL A 10 -4.84 4.50 -21.70
N ASN A 11 -3.57 4.27 -21.99
CA ASN A 11 -3.15 3.68 -23.25
C ASN A 11 -3.06 2.16 -23.13
N ALA A 12 -4.10 1.45 -23.59
CA ALA A 12 -4.17 0.00 -23.49
C ALA A 12 -3.07 -0.72 -24.31
N SER A 13 -2.49 -0.08 -25.33
CA SER A 13 -1.42 -0.69 -26.13
C SER A 13 -0.11 -0.90 -25.34
N ASP A 14 0.10 -0.12 -24.28
CA ASP A 14 1.33 -0.16 -23.48
C ASP A 14 1.28 -1.24 -22.39
N TYR A 15 0.16 -1.95 -22.30
CA TYR A 15 -0.05 -2.98 -21.29
C TYR A 15 0.70 -4.26 -21.65
N MET A 16 1.17 -4.98 -20.64
CA MET A 16 1.75 -6.30 -20.85
C MET A 16 0.68 -7.26 -21.40
N PRO A 17 1.00 -8.19 -22.33
CA PRO A 17 0.04 -9.16 -22.86
C PRO A 17 -0.65 -10.03 -21.80
N THR A 18 -0.03 -10.14 -20.62
CA THR A 18 -0.54 -10.88 -19.44
C THR A 18 -1.48 -10.05 -18.56
N THR A 19 -1.71 -8.78 -18.87
CA THR A 19 -2.57 -7.90 -18.06
C THR A 19 -4.04 -8.18 -18.37
N GLU A 20 -4.79 -8.61 -17.36
CA GLU A 20 -6.19 -9.06 -17.55
C GLU A 20 -7.21 -7.92 -17.68
N ALA A 21 -6.91 -6.73 -17.17
CA ALA A 21 -7.87 -5.62 -17.09
C ALA A 21 -7.23 -4.26 -17.42
N THR A 22 -7.96 -3.44 -18.19
CA THR A 22 -7.60 -2.05 -18.49
C THR A 22 -8.44 -1.09 -17.64
N GLY A 23 -7.79 -0.08 -17.06
CA GLY A 23 -8.45 0.85 -16.15
C GLY A 23 -7.46 1.58 -15.27
N VAL A 24 -7.99 2.30 -14.30
CA VAL A 24 -7.22 2.97 -13.25
C VAL A 24 -7.60 2.42 -11.89
N ARG A 25 -6.63 2.36 -10.98
CA ARG A 25 -6.83 2.00 -9.58
C ARG A 25 -6.63 3.23 -8.72
N LEU A 26 -7.60 3.55 -7.87
CA LEU A 26 -7.62 4.76 -7.05
C LEU A 26 -7.85 4.42 -5.59
N THR A 27 -7.19 5.13 -4.69
CA THR A 27 -7.30 4.93 -3.24
C THR A 27 -7.61 6.26 -2.59
N ILE A 28 -8.60 6.25 -1.69
CA ILE A 28 -8.91 7.38 -0.84
C ILE A 28 -8.23 7.13 0.50
N HIS A 29 -7.34 8.03 0.92
CA HIS A 29 -6.58 7.92 2.17
C HIS A 29 -6.39 9.32 2.78
N ASP A 30 -6.01 9.36 4.06
CA ASP A 30 -5.59 10.61 4.71
C ASP A 30 -4.22 11.05 4.18
N LYS A 31 -3.92 12.35 4.25
CA LYS A 31 -2.69 12.96 3.73
C LYS A 31 -1.42 12.32 4.31
N GLU A 32 -1.47 11.91 5.57
CA GLU A 32 -0.32 11.41 6.32
C GLU A 32 -0.25 9.86 6.33
N GLU A 33 -1.27 9.19 5.78
CA GLU A 33 -1.33 7.74 5.64
C GLU A 33 -0.72 7.29 4.31
N PHE A 34 0.03 6.18 4.32
CA PHE A 34 0.54 5.60 3.09
C PHE A 34 -0.61 5.02 2.25
N PRO A 35 -0.74 5.37 0.96
CA PRO A 35 -1.75 4.76 0.11
C PRO A 35 -1.39 3.31 -0.18
N PHE A 36 -2.22 2.36 0.25
CA PHE A 36 -2.11 0.94 -0.13
C PHE A 36 -3.09 0.61 -1.26
N PRO A 37 -2.77 0.90 -2.54
CA PRO A 37 -3.71 0.69 -3.63
C PRO A 37 -4.02 -0.77 -3.89
N ASP A 38 -3.09 -1.68 -3.63
CA ASP A 38 -3.34 -3.11 -3.72
C ASP A 38 -4.41 -3.57 -2.71
N THR A 39 -4.40 -3.07 -1.47
CA THR A 39 -5.37 -3.43 -0.42
C THR A 39 -6.67 -2.61 -0.47
N PHE A 40 -6.56 -1.28 -0.56
CA PHE A 40 -7.69 -0.34 -0.42
C PHE A 40 -8.05 0.39 -1.73
N GLY A 41 -7.58 -0.13 -2.88
CA GLY A 41 -7.86 0.45 -4.18
C GLY A 41 -9.23 0.08 -4.74
N TYR A 42 -9.89 1.07 -5.33
CA TYR A 42 -11.08 0.94 -6.15
C TYR A 42 -10.68 0.96 -7.63
N SER A 43 -11.32 0.13 -8.44
CA SER A 43 -11.09 0.10 -9.88
C SER A 43 -12.09 0.99 -10.60
N ALA A 44 -11.62 1.80 -11.53
CA ALA A 44 -12.46 2.53 -12.48
C ALA A 44 -12.10 2.09 -13.92
N PRO A 45 -13.05 1.50 -14.68
CA PRO A 45 -12.78 1.02 -16.03
C PRO A 45 -12.65 2.19 -17.01
N THR A 46 -11.95 1.94 -18.12
CA THR A 46 -11.94 2.84 -19.28
C THR A 46 -13.26 2.78 -20.05
N GLY A 47 -13.58 3.84 -20.80
CA GLY A 47 -14.76 3.90 -21.68
C GLY A 47 -16.07 4.33 -21.01
N TYR A 48 -16.08 4.46 -19.68
CA TYR A 48 -17.23 4.93 -18.91
C TYR A 48 -16.82 5.96 -17.86
N VAL A 49 -17.78 6.79 -17.43
CA VAL A 49 -17.58 7.71 -16.32
C VAL A 49 -17.87 6.97 -15.02
N SER A 50 -16.85 6.84 -14.16
CA SER A 50 -17.00 6.29 -12.81
C SER A 50 -17.23 7.41 -11.80
N SER A 51 -18.23 7.25 -10.92
CA SER A 51 -18.55 8.23 -9.87
C SER A 51 -18.48 7.56 -8.49
N PHE A 52 -17.66 8.12 -7.60
CA PHE A 52 -17.45 7.59 -6.24
C PHE A 52 -17.99 8.58 -5.21
N GLY A 53 -19.02 8.17 -4.46
CA GLY A 53 -19.54 8.92 -3.33
C GLY A 53 -18.76 8.60 -2.05
N LEU A 54 -18.32 9.62 -1.32
CA LEU A 54 -17.53 9.45 -0.11
C LEU A 54 -18.35 9.81 1.13
N ARG A 55 -18.19 9.01 2.20
CA ARG A 55 -18.71 9.34 3.53
C ARG A 55 -17.59 9.16 4.54
N LEU A 56 -17.16 10.27 5.14
CA LEU A 56 -16.14 10.25 6.19
C LEU A 56 -16.69 9.57 7.44
N ARG A 57 -15.91 8.65 8.01
CA ARG A 57 -16.13 8.06 9.33
C ARG A 57 -14.81 8.09 10.08
N LYS A 58 -14.83 8.61 11.31
CA LYS A 58 -13.68 8.63 12.21
C LYS A 58 -14.00 7.78 13.44
N MET A 59 -13.06 6.94 13.85
CA MET A 59 -13.16 6.12 15.06
C MET A 59 -11.94 6.40 15.93
N THR A 60 -12.16 6.51 17.24
CA THR A 60 -11.09 6.60 18.22
C THR A 60 -11.36 5.56 19.31
N ARG A 61 -10.33 4.80 19.68
CA ARG A 61 -10.40 3.77 20.72
C ARG A 61 -9.52 4.18 21.89
N LEU A 62 -9.95 3.84 23.10
CA LEU A 62 -9.14 4.08 24.29
C LEU A 62 -8.04 3.01 24.40
N PRO A 63 -6.83 3.37 24.86
CA PRO A 63 -5.77 2.42 25.17
C PRO A 63 -6.06 1.69 26.50
N ALA A 64 -5.09 0.94 27.00
CA ALA A 64 -5.19 0.22 28.27
C ALA A 64 -5.58 1.19 29.40
N PRO A 65 -6.46 0.79 30.35
CA PRO A 65 -7.01 -0.57 30.55
C PRO A 65 -8.27 -0.90 29.74
N TYR A 66 -8.75 -0.02 28.86
CA TYR A 66 -10.03 -0.19 28.16
C TYR A 66 -9.91 -0.93 26.81
N GLY A 67 -8.70 -1.14 26.32
CA GLY A 67 -8.38 -1.93 25.14
C GLY A 67 -6.88 -1.95 24.85
N ASP A 68 -6.47 -2.68 23.82
CA ASP A 68 -5.04 -2.87 23.48
C ASP A 68 -4.57 -1.92 22.37
N CYS A 69 -5.23 -0.77 22.23
CA CYS A 69 -4.85 0.23 21.23
C CYS A 69 -3.53 0.90 21.63
N VAL A 70 -2.54 0.89 20.72
CA VAL A 70 -1.25 1.55 20.90
C VAL A 70 -1.31 2.95 20.25
N PRO A 71 -1.16 4.06 21.01
CA PRO A 71 -1.35 5.42 20.48
C PRO A 71 -0.29 5.86 19.46
N ASP A 72 0.90 5.27 19.51
CA ASP A 72 1.96 5.43 18.51
C ASP A 72 2.64 4.08 18.30
N GLY A 73 2.20 3.35 17.27
CA GLY A 73 2.70 2.02 16.97
C GLY A 73 3.98 2.01 16.14
N LYS A 74 4.58 3.18 15.85
CA LYS A 74 5.71 3.27 14.93
C LYS A 74 7.01 2.87 15.63
N THR A 75 7.57 1.74 15.20
CA THR A 75 8.88 1.27 15.68
C THR A 75 10.01 1.75 14.77
N SER A 76 11.27 1.59 15.20
CA SER A 76 12.47 1.89 14.41
C SER A 76 12.49 1.17 13.05
N ASP A 77 11.86 0.00 13.02
CA ASP A 77 11.88 -0.93 11.90
C ASP A 77 10.66 -0.77 10.99
N TYR A 78 9.79 0.20 11.30
CA TYR A 78 8.67 0.55 10.45
C TYR A 78 9.17 1.12 9.11
N ILE A 79 8.86 0.43 8.02
CA ILE A 79 9.47 0.71 6.71
C ILE A 79 8.86 1.95 6.02
N TYR A 80 7.67 2.40 6.43
CA TYR A 80 7.00 3.59 5.89
C TYR A 80 7.32 4.85 6.72
N LYS A 81 8.61 5.17 6.87
CA LYS A 81 9.12 6.18 7.83
C LYS A 81 8.53 7.59 7.70
N ASN A 82 8.04 7.97 6.53
CA ASN A 82 7.48 9.32 6.29
C ASN A 82 5.96 9.39 6.49
N TYR A 83 5.32 8.29 6.90
CA TYR A 83 3.87 8.17 7.05
C TYR A 83 3.51 7.83 8.51
N GLU A 84 2.27 8.12 8.88
CA GLU A 84 1.71 7.72 10.17
C GLU A 84 1.57 6.19 10.28
N TYR A 85 1.52 5.71 11.52
CA TYR A 85 1.28 4.30 11.79
C TYR A 85 -0.09 3.86 11.26
N SER A 86 -0.10 2.76 10.54
CA SER A 86 -1.30 2.04 10.14
C SER A 86 -1.13 0.55 10.38
N VAL A 87 -2.24 -0.15 10.58
CA VAL A 87 -2.25 -1.60 10.80
C VAL A 87 -1.66 -2.35 9.59
N GLU A 88 -2.01 -1.92 8.38
CA GLU A 88 -1.46 -2.49 7.14
C GLU A 88 0.05 -2.25 7.02
N GLY A 89 0.52 -1.05 7.34
CA GLY A 89 1.95 -0.74 7.37
C GLY A 89 2.70 -1.58 8.41
N CYS A 90 2.08 -1.88 9.56
CA CYS A 90 2.64 -2.72 10.60
C CYS A 90 2.85 -4.16 10.10
N TYR A 91 1.81 -4.77 9.51
CA TYR A 91 1.89 -6.13 8.98
C TYR A 91 2.95 -6.25 7.87
N ARG A 92 3.02 -5.28 6.95
CA ARG A 92 4.03 -5.27 5.89
C ARG A 92 5.44 -5.05 6.43
N SER A 93 5.61 -4.20 7.45
CA SER A 93 6.90 -4.01 8.11
C SER A 93 7.37 -5.29 8.80
N CYS A 94 6.48 -5.97 9.52
CA CYS A 94 6.75 -7.26 10.17
C CYS A 94 7.15 -8.34 9.15
N PHE A 95 6.39 -8.46 8.06
CA PHE A 95 6.74 -9.37 6.96
C PHE A 95 8.11 -9.03 6.38
N GLN A 96 8.37 -7.76 6.09
CA GLN A 96 9.64 -7.33 5.52
C GLN A 96 10.82 -7.62 6.46
N GLN A 97 10.66 -7.42 7.77
CA GLN A 97 11.67 -7.80 8.76
C GLN A 97 11.98 -9.31 8.73
N LEU A 98 10.96 -10.14 8.57
CA LEU A 98 11.14 -11.60 8.47
C LEU A 98 11.92 -11.96 7.19
N VAL A 99 11.56 -11.38 6.05
CA VAL A 99 12.26 -11.62 4.77
C VAL A 99 13.73 -11.15 4.86
N LEU A 100 13.97 -9.98 5.44
CA LEU A 100 15.32 -9.46 5.66
C LEU A 100 16.16 -10.40 6.55
N LYS A 101 15.54 -10.97 7.58
CA LYS A 101 16.20 -11.88 8.52
C LYS A 101 16.57 -13.21 7.86
N GLU A 102 15.64 -13.81 7.12
CA GLU A 102 15.80 -15.16 6.56
C GLU A 102 16.54 -15.13 5.21
N CYS A 103 16.15 -14.23 4.29
CA CYS A 103 16.64 -14.21 2.91
C CYS A 103 17.79 -13.23 2.66
N LYS A 104 18.10 -12.33 3.62
CA LYS A 104 19.16 -11.30 3.51
C LYS A 104 18.96 -10.28 2.38
N CYS A 105 17.75 -10.21 1.84
CA CYS A 105 17.27 -9.23 0.87
C CYS A 105 15.84 -8.80 1.26
N GLY A 106 15.32 -7.73 0.67
CA GLY A 106 13.93 -7.29 0.95
C GLY A 106 12.96 -7.62 -0.17
N ASP A 107 11.68 -7.85 0.16
CA ASP A 107 10.64 -8.05 -0.85
C ASP A 107 10.55 -6.81 -1.76
N PRO A 108 10.56 -6.96 -3.10
CA PRO A 108 10.52 -5.85 -4.04
C PRO A 108 9.21 -5.04 -4.03
N ARG A 109 8.14 -5.56 -3.43
CA ARG A 109 6.84 -4.87 -3.35
C ARG A 109 6.80 -3.82 -2.24
N PHE A 110 7.73 -3.86 -1.29
CA PHE A 110 7.73 -2.99 -0.11
C PHE A 110 9.02 -2.18 -0.03
N PRO A 111 9.02 -1.01 0.64
CA PRO A 111 10.25 -0.29 0.91
C PRO A 111 11.29 -1.15 1.64
N VAL A 112 12.57 -0.90 1.35
CA VAL A 112 13.69 -1.54 2.05
C VAL A 112 14.49 -0.51 2.85
N PRO A 113 15.07 -0.91 4.00
CA PRO A 113 16.00 -0.07 4.74
C PRO A 113 17.23 0.32 3.91
N ALA A 114 17.84 1.45 4.25
CA ALA A 114 19.07 1.90 3.60
C ALA A 114 20.19 0.85 3.76
N GLY A 115 20.93 0.60 2.68
CA GLY A 115 22.01 -0.39 2.64
C GLY A 115 21.54 -1.82 2.35
N VAL A 116 20.24 -2.07 2.16
CA VAL A 116 19.71 -3.36 1.74
C VAL A 116 19.16 -3.29 0.32
N THR A 117 19.40 -4.34 -0.47
CA THR A 117 18.87 -4.50 -1.82
C THR A 117 17.59 -5.33 -1.83
N HIS A 118 16.78 -5.13 -2.87
CA HIS A 118 15.64 -5.99 -3.12
C HIS A 118 16.08 -7.38 -3.56
N CYS A 119 15.27 -8.39 -3.23
CA CYS A 119 15.46 -9.75 -3.72
C CYS A 119 15.25 -9.79 -5.24
N GLU A 120 16.10 -10.55 -5.93
CA GLU A 120 15.97 -10.78 -7.36
C GLU A 120 14.86 -11.80 -7.64
N ALA A 121 13.66 -11.32 -7.95
CA ALA A 121 12.50 -12.19 -8.21
C ALA A 121 12.68 -13.13 -9.41
N ALA A 122 13.63 -12.81 -10.31
CA ALA A 122 13.97 -13.60 -11.48
C ALA A 122 15.07 -14.65 -11.22
N ASP A 123 15.76 -14.61 -10.08
CA ASP A 123 16.78 -15.60 -9.74
C ASP A 123 16.11 -16.83 -9.09
N PRO A 124 16.09 -18.00 -9.77
CA PRO A 124 15.46 -19.21 -9.26
C PRO A 124 16.20 -19.83 -8.05
N ILE A 125 17.48 -19.49 -7.83
CA ILE A 125 18.27 -19.97 -6.69
C ILE A 125 17.92 -19.14 -5.45
N ALA A 126 17.80 -17.83 -5.60
CA ALA A 126 17.41 -16.91 -4.52
C ALA A 126 15.94 -17.06 -4.08
N ARG A 127 15.10 -17.73 -4.87
CA ARG A 127 13.67 -17.96 -4.59
C ARG A 127 13.38 -19.18 -3.69
N LYS A 128 14.40 -19.95 -3.29
CA LYS A 128 14.27 -21.09 -2.37
C LYS A 128 14.23 -20.65 -0.92
#